data_AF-A0A9J6H441-F1
#
_entry.id   AF-A0A9J6H441-F1
#
_cell.length_a   1.000
_cell.length_b   1.000
_cell.length_c   1.000
_cell.angle_alpha   90.00
_cell.angle_beta   90.00
_cell.angle_gamma   90.00
#
_symmetry.space_group_name_H-M   'P 1'
#
loop_
_entity.id
_entity.type
_entity.pdbx_description
1 polymer ?
#
loop_
_entity_poly.entity_id
_entity_poly.type
_entity_poly.pdbx_seq_one_letter_code
_entity_poly.pdbx_strand_id
1 'polypeptide(L)'
;MKRRHMTILEKFAILEKIESNFESKYASSIWDPHLLFFYNSVESIQNRAARFIVCNCSRTYSVSSINTHLHLPDLSVRRKIARLCLFYKIYFTNPDIKCDLFALPSYVSSRIDHKFKVEVPSCRTKLYFNSFVPKTPSEWSHLPALIASIPAPSLFRTAISNSS
;
A
#
# COMPACT_ATOMS: atom_id res chain seq x y z
N MET A 1 -35.82 -7.85 14.01
CA MET A 1 -34.42 -7.38 14.12
C MET A 1 -34.29 -6.02 13.43
N LYS A 2 -34.45 -4.91 14.15
CA LYS A 2 -34.38 -3.54 13.57
C LYS A 2 -32.92 -3.24 13.18
N ARG A 3 -32.61 -3.13 11.88
CA ARG A 3 -31.34 -2.56 11.43
C ARG A 3 -31.28 -1.11 11.92
N ARG A 4 -30.40 -0.82 12.87
CA ARG A 4 -30.05 0.58 13.19
C ARG A 4 -29.52 1.21 11.90
N HIS A 5 -30.16 2.29 11.47
CA HIS A 5 -29.70 3.08 10.33
C HIS A 5 -28.45 3.83 10.78
N MET A 6 -27.29 3.26 10.47
CA MET A 6 -25.99 3.84 10.78
C MET A 6 -25.79 5.08 9.92
N THR A 7 -25.43 6.19 10.54
CA THR A 7 -25.18 7.46 9.86
C THR A 7 -23.98 7.36 8.93
N ILE A 8 -23.91 8.23 7.91
CA ILE A 8 -22.81 8.24 6.93
C ILE A 8 -21.46 8.39 7.64
N LEU A 9 -21.39 9.18 8.71
CA LEU A 9 -20.18 9.39 9.50
C LEU A 9 -19.75 8.14 10.27
N GLU A 10 -20.68 7.40 10.87
CA GLU A 10 -20.37 6.13 11.56
C GLU A 10 -19.88 5.05 10.57
N LYS A 11 -20.46 5.03 9.37
CA LYS A 11 -20.04 4.17 8.26
C LYS A 11 -18.63 4.49 7.77
N PHE A 12 -18.32 5.78 7.62
CA PHE A 12 -16.97 6.26 7.33
C PHE A 12 -15.99 5.91 8.44
N ALA A 13 -16.36 6.11 9.71
CA ALA A 13 -15.51 5.78 10.85
C ALA A 13 -15.18 4.29 10.95
N ILE A 14 -16.11 3.40 10.56
CA ILE A 14 -15.85 1.95 10.52
C ILE A 14 -14.87 1.59 9.40
N LEU A 15 -14.96 2.20 8.22
CA LEU A 15 -13.94 2.01 7.18
C LEU A 15 -12.59 2.54 7.63
N GLU A 16 -12.56 3.76 8.15
CA GLU A 16 -11.33 4.36 8.63
C GLU A 16 -10.73 3.50 9.73
N LYS A 17 -11.53 2.91 10.63
CA LYS A 17 -11.06 1.96 11.66
C LYS A 17 -10.50 0.67 11.06
N ILE A 18 -11.18 0.08 10.08
CA ILE A 18 -10.74 -1.16 9.40
C ILE A 18 -9.45 -0.93 8.59
N GLU A 19 -9.32 0.24 7.95
CA GLU A 19 -8.11 0.66 7.24
C GLU A 19 -7.01 1.15 8.19
N SER A 20 -7.38 1.69 9.35
CA SER A 20 -6.43 2.27 10.31
C SER A 20 -5.82 1.24 11.26
N ASN A 21 -6.49 0.11 11.49
CA ASN A 21 -6.01 -0.97 12.33
C ASN A 21 -4.59 -1.41 11.93
N PHE A 22 -3.70 -1.43 12.90
CA PHE A 22 -2.28 -1.76 12.74
C PHE A 22 -2.12 -3.12 12.04
N GLU A 23 -2.84 -4.15 12.46
CA GLU A 23 -2.79 -5.49 11.85
C GLU A 23 -3.17 -5.47 10.36
N SER A 24 -4.20 -4.73 9.98
CA SER A 24 -4.64 -4.58 8.58
C SER A 24 -3.59 -3.87 7.73
N LYS A 25 -2.98 -2.80 8.25
CA LYS A 25 -1.90 -2.05 7.57
C LYS A 25 -0.64 -2.90 7.37
N TYR A 26 -0.24 -3.65 8.39
CA TYR A 26 0.94 -4.52 8.32
C TYR A 26 0.66 -5.74 7.42
N ALA A 27 -0.47 -6.42 7.62
CA ALA A 27 -0.85 -7.56 6.80
C ALA A 27 -1.00 -7.17 5.32
N SER A 28 -1.65 -6.04 5.01
CA SER A 28 -1.79 -5.57 3.62
C SER A 28 -0.48 -5.14 2.98
N SER A 29 0.50 -4.69 3.76
CA SER A 29 1.83 -4.32 3.25
C SER A 29 2.72 -5.52 2.95
N ILE A 30 2.57 -6.63 3.69
CA ILE A 30 3.34 -7.86 3.52
C ILE A 30 2.65 -8.78 2.50
N TRP A 31 1.32 -8.90 2.59
CA TRP A 31 0.51 -9.79 1.77
C TRP A 31 -0.12 -9.03 0.60
N ASP A 32 0.64 -8.94 -0.50
CA ASP A 32 0.18 -8.40 -1.78
C ASP A 32 0.08 -9.52 -2.82
N PRO A 33 -1.06 -10.24 -2.91
CA PRO A 33 -1.22 -11.31 -3.88
C PRO A 33 -1.15 -10.78 -5.31
N HIS A 34 -0.17 -11.27 -6.07
CA HIS A 34 -0.01 -10.94 -7.50
C HIS A 34 -1.05 -11.61 -8.41
N LEU A 35 -1.69 -12.70 -7.95
CA LEU A 35 -2.70 -13.39 -8.74
C LEU A 35 -3.97 -12.55 -8.81
N LEU A 36 -4.38 -12.21 -10.04
CA LEU A 36 -5.58 -11.41 -10.32
C LEU A 36 -6.85 -11.94 -9.63
N PHE A 37 -6.97 -13.25 -9.47
CA PHE A 37 -8.11 -13.86 -8.77
C PHE A 37 -8.24 -13.37 -7.32
N PHE A 38 -7.14 -13.43 -6.54
CA PHE A 38 -7.15 -12.97 -5.15
C PHE A 38 -7.29 -11.45 -5.06
N TYR A 39 -6.66 -10.71 -5.97
CA TYR A 39 -6.83 -9.27 -6.08
C TYR A 39 -8.30 -8.90 -6.30
N ASN A 40 -8.95 -9.48 -7.33
CA ASN A 40 -10.35 -9.24 -7.67
C ASN A 40 -11.30 -9.63 -6.53
N SER A 41 -10.99 -10.71 -5.80
CA SER A 41 -11.77 -11.11 -4.63
C SER A 41 -11.73 -10.05 -3.53
N VAL A 42 -10.55 -9.57 -3.15
CA VAL A 42 -10.42 -8.51 -2.13
C VAL A 42 -11.06 -7.20 -2.59
N GLU A 43 -10.82 -6.81 -3.84
CA GLU A 43 -11.40 -5.62 -4.48
C GLU A 43 -12.94 -5.70 -4.49
N SER A 44 -13.52 -6.86 -4.79
CA SER A 44 -14.98 -7.06 -4.78
C SER A 44 -15.60 -6.87 -3.39
N ILE A 45 -14.92 -7.33 -2.33
CA ILE A 45 -15.35 -7.18 -0.94
C ILE A 45 -15.32 -5.69 -0.56
N GLN A 46 -14.26 -4.98 -0.93
CA GLN A 46 -14.14 -3.54 -0.67
C GLN A 46 -15.19 -2.74 -1.42
N ASN A 47 -15.42 -3.04 -2.70
CA ASN A 47 -16.44 -2.37 -3.50
C ASN A 47 -17.87 -2.62 -2.97
N ARG A 48 -18.12 -3.81 -2.39
CA ARG A 48 -19.37 -4.08 -1.69
C ARG A 48 -19.50 -3.27 -0.40
N ALA A 49 -18.42 -3.09 0.35
CA ALA A 49 -18.40 -2.23 1.53
C ALA A 49 -18.65 -0.75 1.14
N ALA A 50 -17.99 -0.26 0.09
CA ALA A 50 -18.17 1.08 -0.45
C ALA A 50 -19.64 1.35 -0.84
N ARG A 51 -20.28 0.41 -1.57
CA ARG A 51 -21.72 0.45 -1.89
C ARG A 51 -22.60 0.49 -0.64
N PHE A 52 -22.26 -0.28 0.39
CA PHE A 52 -23.00 -0.29 1.65
C PHE A 52 -22.94 1.07 2.38
N ILE A 53 -21.84 1.79 2.23
CA ILE A 53 -21.61 3.06 2.91
C ILE A 53 -22.39 4.19 2.26
N VAL A 54 -22.31 4.28 0.93
CA VAL A 54 -23.06 5.27 0.13
C VAL A 54 -24.57 5.01 0.18
N CYS A 55 -25.02 3.87 0.73
CA CYS A 55 -26.42 3.43 0.72
C CYS A 55 -27.02 3.36 -0.69
N ASN A 56 -26.20 3.46 -1.73
CA ASN A 56 -26.62 3.46 -3.12
C ASN A 56 -26.19 2.16 -3.77
N CYS A 57 -27.12 1.22 -3.81
CA CYS A 57 -26.96 -0.08 -4.44
C CYS A 57 -27.50 -0.12 -5.87
N SER A 58 -27.72 1.05 -6.50
CA SER A 58 -28.23 1.07 -7.87
C SER A 58 -27.27 0.34 -8.82
N ARG A 59 -27.84 -0.46 -9.73
CA ARG A 59 -27.12 -1.21 -10.76
C ARG A 59 -26.47 -0.28 -11.79
N THR A 60 -26.99 0.94 -11.94
CA THR A 60 -26.49 1.97 -12.86
C THR A 60 -25.32 2.78 -12.31
N TYR A 61 -25.07 2.69 -11.00
CA TYR A 61 -24.00 3.44 -10.36
C TYR A 61 -22.69 2.64 -10.46
N SER A 62 -21.74 3.19 -11.20
CA SER A 62 -20.44 2.54 -11.43
C SER A 62 -19.62 2.53 -10.13
N VAL A 63 -18.82 1.48 -9.94
CA VAL A 63 -17.92 1.37 -8.77
C VAL A 63 -16.89 2.51 -8.78
N SER A 64 -16.40 2.90 -9.95
CA SER A 64 -15.49 4.03 -10.14
C SER A 64 -16.11 5.35 -9.66
N SER A 65 -17.41 5.57 -9.91
CA SER A 65 -18.15 6.74 -9.40
C SER A 65 -18.27 6.73 -7.88
N ILE A 66 -18.38 5.55 -7.26
CA ILE A 66 -18.40 5.41 -5.79
C ILE A 66 -17.03 5.71 -5.21
N ASN A 67 -15.97 5.15 -5.79
CA ASN A 67 -14.60 5.32 -5.31
C ASN A 67 -14.16 6.79 -5.44
N THR A 68 -14.51 7.47 -6.54
CA THR A 68 -14.27 8.91 -6.70
C THR A 68 -15.07 9.73 -5.70
N HIS A 69 -16.35 9.40 -5.45
CA HIS A 69 -17.16 10.08 -4.44
C HIS A 69 -16.63 9.89 -3.01
N LEU A 70 -16.06 8.73 -2.70
CA LEU A 70 -15.46 8.42 -1.40
C LEU A 70 -13.97 8.82 -1.31
N HIS A 71 -13.38 9.39 -2.36
CA HIS A 71 -11.94 9.65 -2.48
C HIS A 71 -11.06 8.43 -2.14
N LEU A 72 -11.54 7.22 -2.48
CA LEU A 72 -10.82 5.96 -2.26
C LEU A 72 -9.93 5.67 -3.48
N PRO A 73 -8.59 5.69 -3.32
CA PRO A 73 -7.69 5.26 -4.39
C PRO A 73 -7.75 3.75 -4.58
N ASP A 74 -7.34 3.29 -5.76
CA ASP A 74 -7.31 1.88 -6.11
C ASP A 74 -6.51 1.07 -5.08
N LEU A 75 -6.93 -0.18 -4.85
CA LEU A 75 -6.28 -1.08 -3.89
C LEU A 75 -4.79 -1.29 -4.19
N SER A 76 -4.41 -1.32 -5.46
CA SER A 76 -3.03 -1.45 -5.91
C SER A 76 -2.17 -0.27 -5.42
N VAL A 77 -2.68 0.95 -5.57
CA VAL A 77 -2.03 2.19 -5.11
C VAL A 77 -1.94 2.20 -3.59
N ARG A 78 -3.04 1.89 -2.89
CA ARG A 78 -3.05 1.82 -1.41
C ARG A 78 -2.03 0.82 -0.87
N ARG A 79 -1.96 -0.38 -1.46
CA ARG A 79 -0.99 -1.42 -1.06
C ARG A 79 0.44 -1.01 -1.38
N LYS A 80 0.69 -0.40 -2.55
CA LYS A 80 2.01 0.13 -2.90
C LYS A 80 2.48 1.15 -1.85
N ILE A 81 1.62 2.11 -1.49
CA ILE A 81 1.92 3.11 -0.46
C ILE A 81 2.18 2.44 0.89
N ALA A 82 1.32 1.51 1.32
CA ALA A 82 1.48 0.81 2.59
C ALA A 82 2.79 0.03 2.67
N ARG A 83 3.16 -0.65 1.58
CA ARG A 83 4.38 -1.43 1.44
C ARG A 83 5.64 -0.57 1.48
N LEU A 84 5.66 0.54 0.75
CA LEU A 84 6.76 1.52 0.81
C LEU A 84 6.86 2.20 2.17
N CYS A 85 5.74 2.50 2.83
CA CYS A 85 5.73 3.04 4.19
C CYS A 85 6.28 2.04 5.22
N LEU A 86 5.95 0.75 5.09
CA LEU A 86 6.53 -0.29 5.94
C LEU A 86 8.03 -0.40 5.72
N PHE A 87 8.46 -0.43 4.45
CA PHE A 87 9.88 -0.47 4.09
C PHE A 87 10.65 0.72 4.68
N TYR A 88 10.11 1.94 4.55
CA TYR A 88 10.69 3.14 5.16
C TYR A 88 10.89 2.97 6.67
N LYS A 89 9.88 2.47 7.39
CA LYS A 89 9.97 2.22 8.83
C LYS A 89 11.04 1.17 9.16
N ILE A 90 11.11 0.07 8.42
CA ILE A 90 12.14 -0.95 8.63
C ILE A 90 13.52 -0.33 8.39
N TYR A 91 13.68 0.41 7.29
CA TYR A 91 14.95 0.98 6.87
C TYR A 91 15.53 2.00 7.87
N PHE A 92 14.70 2.88 8.44
CA PHE A 92 15.13 3.96 9.32
C PHE A 92 14.98 3.68 10.81
N THR A 93 14.07 2.79 11.22
CA THR A 93 13.77 2.56 12.65
C THR A 93 14.41 1.29 13.21
N ASN A 94 14.60 0.23 12.41
CA ASN A 94 15.08 -1.07 12.90
C ASN A 94 16.29 -1.58 12.09
N PRO A 95 17.53 -1.24 12.48
CA PRO A 95 18.72 -1.63 11.74
C PRO A 95 18.93 -3.15 11.69
N ASP A 96 18.58 -3.88 12.75
CA ASP A 96 18.75 -5.35 12.79
C ASP A 96 17.88 -6.05 11.75
N ILE A 97 16.57 -5.73 11.75
CA ILE A 97 15.61 -6.26 10.77
C ILE A 97 16.00 -5.87 9.35
N LYS A 98 16.53 -4.65 9.15
CA LYS A 98 17.02 -4.21 7.86
C LYS A 98 18.16 -5.09 7.37
N CYS A 99 19.18 -5.34 8.20
CA CYS A 99 20.33 -6.16 7.83
C CYS A 99 19.94 -7.62 7.56
N ASP A 100 18.96 -8.15 8.29
CA ASP A 100 18.46 -9.52 8.10
C ASP A 100 17.66 -9.67 6.81
N LEU A 101 16.84 -8.68 6.46
CA LEU A 101 15.95 -8.75 5.29
C LEU A 101 16.60 -8.25 4.00
N PHE A 102 17.58 -7.36 4.09
CA PHE A 102 18.08 -6.59 2.95
C PHE A 102 19.60 -6.47 2.94
N ALA A 103 20.21 -6.85 1.82
CA ALA A 103 21.63 -6.70 1.59
C ALA A 103 21.98 -5.29 1.09
N LEU A 104 23.23 -4.88 1.36
CA LEU A 104 23.78 -3.66 0.81
C LEU A 104 24.02 -3.81 -0.71
N PRO A 105 23.72 -2.78 -1.52
CA PRO A 105 23.97 -2.85 -2.95
C PRO A 105 25.47 -2.97 -3.23
N SER A 106 25.83 -3.91 -4.09
CA SER A 106 27.19 -4.07 -4.63
C SER A 106 27.64 -2.87 -5.48
N TYR A 107 26.70 -2.15 -6.08
CA TYR A 107 26.97 -0.93 -6.87
C TYR A 107 25.84 0.09 -6.76
N VAL A 108 26.21 1.38 -6.66
CA VAL A 108 25.30 2.52 -6.65
C VAL A 108 25.78 3.55 -7.68
N SER A 109 24.97 3.81 -8.70
CA SER A 109 25.24 4.83 -9.71
C SER A 109 24.86 6.21 -9.19
N SER A 110 25.81 7.13 -9.10
CA SER A 110 25.53 8.52 -8.68
C SER A 110 24.61 9.29 -9.63
N ARG A 111 24.42 8.82 -10.86
CA ARG A 111 23.57 9.48 -11.89
C ARG A 111 22.12 9.03 -11.85
N ILE A 112 21.86 7.80 -11.41
CA ILE A 112 20.56 7.13 -11.54
C ILE A 112 20.01 6.76 -10.17
N ASP A 113 20.86 6.32 -9.26
CA ASP A 113 20.47 5.80 -7.96
C ASP A 113 20.56 6.87 -6.87
N HIS A 114 19.67 6.77 -5.89
CA HIS A 114 19.77 7.57 -4.68
C HIS A 114 20.59 6.86 -3.59
N LYS A 115 21.08 7.62 -2.60
CA LYS A 115 21.92 7.13 -1.50
C LYS A 115 21.31 6.02 -0.63
N PHE A 116 19.98 5.86 -0.63
CA PHE A 116 19.27 4.85 0.15
C PHE A 116 18.94 3.59 -0.65
N LYS A 117 19.64 3.33 -1.75
CA LYS A 117 19.41 2.14 -2.57
C LYS A 117 19.70 0.88 -1.76
N VAL A 118 18.92 -0.16 -2.03
CA VAL A 118 19.03 -1.48 -1.40
C VAL A 118 19.16 -2.53 -2.48
N GLU A 119 19.92 -3.59 -2.21
CA GLU A 119 20.06 -4.69 -3.15
C GLU A 119 18.74 -5.45 -3.34
N VAL A 120 18.39 -5.73 -4.58
CA VAL A 120 17.23 -6.56 -4.92
C VAL A 120 17.71 -8.00 -5.06
N PRO A 121 17.21 -8.95 -4.25
CA PRO A 121 17.63 -10.34 -4.37
C PRO A 121 17.20 -10.94 -5.71
N SER A 122 18.03 -11.84 -6.23
CA SER A 122 17.71 -12.56 -7.47
C SER A 122 16.48 -13.45 -7.28
N CYS A 123 15.51 -13.32 -8.20
CA CYS A 123 14.23 -13.99 -8.12
C CYS A 123 14.12 -15.07 -9.19
N ARG A 124 13.94 -16.33 -8.79
CA ARG A 124 13.72 -17.45 -9.73
C ARG A 124 12.27 -17.59 -10.18
N THR A 125 11.32 -17.10 -9.38
CA THR A 125 9.88 -17.23 -9.67
C THR A 125 9.20 -15.87 -9.63
N LYS A 126 8.15 -15.72 -10.46
CA LYS A 126 7.28 -14.53 -10.42
C LYS A 126 6.60 -14.36 -9.07
N LEU A 127 6.29 -15.46 -8.38
CA LEU A 127 5.70 -15.41 -7.04
C LEU A 127 6.64 -14.75 -6.03
N TYR A 128 7.90 -15.18 -6.00
CA TYR A 128 8.89 -14.56 -5.13
C TYR A 128 9.17 -13.12 -5.54
N PHE A 129 9.36 -12.85 -6.85
CA PHE A 129 9.59 -11.49 -7.37
C PHE A 129 8.50 -10.49 -6.94
N ASN A 130 7.25 -10.93 -6.85
CA ASN A 130 6.14 -10.09 -6.44
C ASN A 130 5.89 -10.05 -4.92
N SER A 131 6.68 -10.79 -4.13
CA SER A 131 6.62 -10.74 -2.68
C SER A 131 7.28 -9.46 -2.15
N PHE A 132 7.07 -9.17 -0.86
CA PHE A 132 7.56 -7.97 -0.20
C PHE A 132 9.06 -7.73 -0.39
N VAL A 133 9.88 -8.76 -0.22
CA VAL A 133 11.35 -8.65 -0.11
C VAL A 133 12.02 -8.19 -1.42
N PRO A 134 11.70 -8.73 -2.61
CA PRO A 134 12.26 -8.21 -3.86
C PRO A 134 11.47 -7.05 -4.47
N LYS A 135 10.13 -7.08 -4.40
CA LYS A 135 9.30 -6.07 -5.08
C LYS A 135 9.49 -4.69 -4.46
N THR A 136 9.68 -4.61 -3.14
CA THR A 136 9.68 -3.31 -2.43
C THR A 136 10.98 -2.55 -2.58
N PRO A 137 12.16 -3.15 -2.39
CA PRO A 137 13.43 -2.49 -2.66
C PRO A 137 13.59 -2.10 -4.13
N SER A 138 13.01 -2.89 -5.04
CA SER A 138 12.97 -2.54 -6.46
C SER A 138 12.20 -1.24 -6.68
N GLU A 139 10.94 -1.14 -6.23
CA GLU A 139 10.16 0.09 -6.36
C GLU A 139 10.75 1.27 -5.59
N TRP A 140 11.31 1.01 -4.40
CA TRP A 140 12.01 2.01 -3.59
C TRP A 140 13.17 2.63 -4.37
N SER A 141 14.00 1.81 -5.03
CA SER A 141 15.16 2.28 -5.79
C SER A 141 14.80 3.13 -7.01
N HIS A 142 13.56 3.03 -7.50
CA HIS A 142 13.03 3.88 -8.57
C HIS A 142 12.38 5.18 -8.05
N LEU A 143 12.32 5.40 -6.73
CA LEU A 143 11.79 6.64 -6.19
C LEU A 143 12.76 7.80 -6.45
N PRO A 144 12.27 9.03 -6.65
CA PRO A 144 13.11 10.21 -6.65
C PRO A 144 13.87 10.35 -5.34
N ALA A 145 15.15 10.74 -5.41
CA ALA A 145 16.01 10.93 -4.25
C ALA A 145 15.41 11.90 -3.21
N LEU A 146 14.66 12.90 -3.67
CA LEU A 146 13.95 13.86 -2.81
C LEU A 146 12.89 13.19 -1.94
N ILE A 147 12.17 12.19 -2.46
CA ILE A 147 11.13 11.47 -1.73
C ILE A 147 11.77 10.47 -0.76
N ALA A 148 12.78 9.72 -1.21
CA ALA A 148 13.48 8.74 -0.39
C ALA A 148 14.22 9.36 0.82
N SER A 149 14.58 10.66 0.74
CA SER A 149 15.28 11.38 1.80
C SER A 149 14.40 12.12 2.81
N ILE A 150 13.07 12.00 2.71
CA ILE A 150 12.15 12.64 3.66
C ILE A 150 12.33 12.01 5.04
N PRO A 151 12.57 12.79 6.12
CA PRO A 151 12.87 12.25 7.45
C PRO A 151 11.63 11.84 8.25
N ALA A 152 10.45 12.38 7.93
CA ALA A 152 9.22 12.12 8.67
C ALA A 152 8.34 11.09 7.94
N PRO A 153 7.92 9.98 8.60
CA PRO A 153 7.08 8.95 7.97
C PRO A 153 5.75 9.48 7.43
N SER A 154 5.14 10.47 8.09
CA SER A 154 3.89 11.10 7.67
C SER A 154 4.07 11.88 6.37
N LEU A 155 5.13 12.71 6.28
CA LEU A 155 5.45 13.47 5.08
C LEU A 155 5.82 12.56 3.91
N PHE A 156 6.56 11.48 4.18
CA PHE A 156 6.90 10.48 3.19
C PHE A 156 5.66 9.83 2.58
N ARG A 157 4.69 9.44 3.43
CA ARG A 157 3.42 8.87 2.97
C ARG A 157 2.66 9.85 2.06
N THR A 158 2.57 11.12 2.44
CA THR A 158 1.90 12.15 1.63
C THR A 158 2.61 12.35 0.29
N ALA A 159 3.95 12.40 0.28
CA ALA A 159 4.73 12.57 -0.94
C ALA A 159 4.51 11.44 -1.96
N ILE A 160 4.49 10.18 -1.51
CA ILE A 160 4.21 9.03 -2.38
C ILE A 160 2.76 9.02 -2.88
N SER A 161 1.83 9.41 -2.01
CA SER A 161 0.41 9.47 -2.38
C SER A 161 0.15 10.50 -3.48
N ASN A 162 0.92 11.60 -3.52
CA ASN A 162 0.82 12.63 -4.56
C ASN A 162 1.54 12.26 -5.85
N SER A 163 2.48 11.32 -5.81
CA SER A 163 3.28 10.89 -6.97
C SER A 163 2.69 9.67 -7.69
N SER A 164 1.61 9.10 -7.16
CA SER A 164 0.95 7.88 -7.66
C SER A 164 -0.34 8.24 -8.39
#